data_AF-A0A4U9XPD8-F1
#
_entry.id   AF-A0A4U9XPD8-F1
#
_cell.length_a   1.000
_cell.length_b   1.000
_cell.length_c   1.000
_cell.angle_alpha   90.00
_cell.angle_beta   90.00
_cell.angle_gamma   90.00
#
_symmetry.space_group_name_H-M   'P 1'
#
loop_
_entity.id
_entity.type
_entity.pdbx_description
1 polymer ?
#
loop_
_entity_poly.entity_id
_entity_poly.type
_entity_poly.pdbx_seq_one_letter_code
_entity_poly.pdbx_strand_id
1 'polypeptide(L)'
;MILSVLTDLSVSRLKAFMQCEAKQLAIENEQWVDERDNTPLIFGNYVHSKFESEESHQKFKEDYKGELFSSRKPYGLLASYQLAEKVIEVLEKDKLFNVLYHGRENDKVVKEEIIFGEIAGVPFKGKIDSINYSRGYMVDLKTMKSIQNLEWNEGLRTKVPACVNNILAYKYHMQLGVYQELLRQMGNYTFKPLIVAVSKEKQPDKEIIEVTETWLSETTKRNHKS
;
A
#
# COMPACT_ATOMS: atom_id res chain seq x y z
N MET A 1 1.81 11.94 34.31
CA MET A 1 0.90 11.42 33.28
C MET A 1 1.49 11.85 31.95
N ILE A 2 2.34 11.00 31.35
CA ILE A 2 3.09 11.32 30.13
C ILE A 2 2.19 10.94 28.96
N LEU A 3 1.49 11.93 28.39
CA LEU A 3 0.74 11.83 27.14
C LEU A 3 0.86 13.19 26.44
N SER A 4 2.07 13.54 26.02
CA SER A 4 2.33 14.73 25.19
C SER A 4 2.98 14.33 23.87
N VAL A 5 2.41 13.31 23.22
CA VAL A 5 2.69 13.06 21.81
C VAL A 5 1.35 12.83 21.11
N LEU A 6 0.62 13.93 20.89
CA LEU A 6 -0.41 14.00 19.86
C LEU A 6 0.28 13.88 18.49
N THR A 7 0.76 12.68 18.17
CA THR A 7 1.15 12.33 16.80
C THR A 7 -0.04 11.64 16.17
N ASP A 8 -0.45 12.14 15.00
CA ASP A 8 -1.56 11.54 14.25
C ASP A 8 -1.34 10.03 14.10
N LEU A 9 -2.38 9.27 14.42
CA LEU A 9 -2.39 7.83 14.21
C LEU A 9 -2.44 7.55 12.71
N SER A 10 -1.68 6.56 12.24
CA SER A 10 -1.78 6.08 10.87
C SER A 10 -2.36 4.68 10.85
N VAL A 11 -2.87 4.25 9.70
CA VAL A 11 -3.37 2.88 9.55
C VAL A 11 -2.27 1.85 9.81
N SER A 12 -1.02 2.12 9.40
CA SER A 12 0.11 1.23 9.66
C SER A 12 0.40 1.10 11.17
N ARG A 13 0.37 2.21 11.91
CA ARG A 13 0.52 2.22 13.37
C ARG A 13 -0.64 1.48 14.05
N LEU A 14 -1.88 1.76 13.65
CA LEU A 14 -3.06 1.05 14.16
C LEU A 14 -2.95 -0.47 13.96
N LYS A 15 -2.56 -0.92 12.75
CA LYS A 15 -2.35 -2.34 12.45
C LYS A 15 -1.29 -2.98 13.36
N ALA A 16 -0.21 -2.26 13.66
CA ALA A 16 0.84 -2.73 14.56
C ALA A 16 0.33 -2.87 16.01
N PHE A 17 -0.43 -1.88 16.52
CA PHE A 17 -1.10 -1.99 17.81
C PHE A 17 -2.09 -3.16 17.88
N MET A 18 -2.91 -3.36 16.83
CA MET A 18 -3.82 -4.50 16.74
C MET A 18 -3.11 -5.84 16.74
N GLN A 19 -1.88 -5.91 16.23
CA GLN A 19 -1.08 -7.12 16.22
C GLN A 19 -0.47 -7.40 17.60
N CYS A 20 0.14 -6.39 18.23
CA CYS A 20 0.67 -6.48 19.58
C CYS A 20 0.88 -5.08 20.17
N GLU A 21 -0.03 -4.68 21.05
CA GLU A 21 0.00 -3.36 21.69
C GLU A 21 1.31 -3.11 22.46
N ALA A 22 1.73 -4.08 23.29
CA ALA A 22 2.96 -3.97 24.07
C ALA A 22 4.21 -3.81 23.20
N LYS A 23 4.32 -4.56 22.08
CA LYS A 23 5.44 -4.44 21.14
C LYS A 23 5.44 -3.06 20.48
N GLN A 24 4.29 -2.62 19.96
CA GLN A 24 4.21 -1.33 19.28
C GLN A 24 4.50 -0.17 20.24
N LEU A 25 4.01 -0.22 21.49
CA LEU A 25 4.34 0.77 22.50
C LEU A 25 5.84 0.78 22.86
N ALA A 26 6.47 -0.39 22.95
CA ALA A 26 7.92 -0.47 23.17
C ALA A 26 8.73 0.11 22.00
N ILE A 27 8.29 -0.10 20.76
CA ILE A 27 8.90 0.54 19.57
C ILE A 27 8.75 2.06 19.64
N GLU A 28 7.56 2.56 19.97
CA GLU A 28 7.30 4.01 20.06
C GLU A 28 8.08 4.69 21.20
N ASN A 29 8.39 3.95 22.26
CA ASN A 29 9.25 4.40 23.36
C ASN A 29 10.74 4.17 23.11
N GLU A 30 11.14 3.75 21.90
CA GLU A 30 12.53 3.43 21.53
C GLU A 30 13.17 2.33 22.41
N GLN A 31 12.34 1.49 23.03
CA GLN A 31 12.75 0.37 23.90
C GLN A 31 12.95 -0.94 23.13
N TRP A 32 12.47 -1.00 21.88
CA TRP A 32 12.58 -2.18 21.02
C TRP A 32 12.87 -1.75 19.58
N VAL A 33 13.83 -2.42 18.93
CA VAL A 33 14.12 -2.25 17.50
C VAL A 33 13.51 -3.41 16.71
N ASP A 34 12.76 -3.10 15.65
CA ASP A 34 12.14 -4.13 14.80
C ASP A 34 13.18 -4.69 13.80
N GLU A 35 13.75 -5.86 14.11
CA GLU A 35 14.79 -6.52 13.30
C GLU A 35 14.24 -7.30 12.08
N ARG A 36 13.02 -6.98 11.64
CA ARG A 36 12.40 -7.67 10.49
C ARG A 36 13.17 -7.40 9.20
N ASP A 37 13.13 -8.36 8.28
CA ASP A 37 13.63 -8.15 6.93
C ASP A 37 12.84 -7.02 6.23
N ASN A 38 13.54 -5.91 5.96
CA ASN A 38 12.97 -4.74 5.31
C ASN A 38 12.99 -4.83 3.78
N THR A 39 13.58 -5.87 3.19
CA THR A 39 13.67 -6.05 1.73
C THR A 39 12.30 -5.88 1.02
N PRO A 40 11.19 -6.47 1.50
CA PRO A 40 9.89 -6.28 0.86
C PRO A 40 9.38 -4.83 0.91
N LEU A 41 9.68 -4.10 2.00
CA LEU A 41 9.29 -2.70 2.18
C LEU A 41 10.12 -1.79 1.28
N ILE A 42 11.44 -1.99 1.24
CA ILE A 42 12.34 -1.25 0.35
C ILE A 42 11.96 -1.50 -1.11
N PHE A 43 11.66 -2.75 -1.49
CA PHE A 43 11.19 -3.08 -2.84
C PHE A 43 9.93 -2.29 -3.19
N GLY A 44 8.93 -2.28 -2.29
CA GLY A 44 7.70 -1.52 -2.50
C GLY A 44 8.03 -0.04 -2.73
N ASN A 45 8.70 0.59 -1.78
CA ASN A 45 9.02 2.01 -1.83
C ASN A 45 9.89 2.39 -3.04
N TYR A 46 10.74 1.48 -3.54
CA TYR A 46 11.46 1.66 -4.78
C TYR A 46 10.51 1.87 -5.97
N VAL A 47 9.46 1.04 -6.07
CA VAL A 47 8.43 1.17 -7.11
C VAL A 47 7.58 2.43 -6.89
N HIS A 48 7.10 2.69 -5.67
CA HIS A 48 6.27 3.87 -5.37
C HIS A 48 7.01 5.18 -5.70
N SER A 49 8.26 5.31 -5.27
CA SER A 49 9.05 6.53 -5.49
C SER A 49 9.21 6.85 -6.98
N LYS A 50 9.28 5.84 -7.86
CA LYS A 50 9.31 6.04 -9.32
C LYS A 50 8.03 6.68 -9.85
N PHE A 51 6.87 6.30 -9.32
CA PHE A 51 5.58 6.82 -9.76
C PHE A 51 5.12 8.07 -9.00
N GLU A 52 5.85 8.46 -7.95
CA GLU A 52 5.73 9.76 -7.29
C GLU A 52 6.37 10.86 -8.14
N SER A 53 7.70 10.77 -8.38
CA SER A 53 8.47 11.68 -9.24
C SER A 53 9.87 11.13 -9.52
N GLU A 54 10.56 11.65 -10.53
CA GLU A 54 11.96 11.25 -10.79
C GLU A 54 12.88 11.67 -9.64
N GLU A 55 12.63 12.85 -9.05
CA GLU A 55 13.35 13.38 -7.90
C GLU A 55 13.19 12.49 -6.66
N SER A 56 11.96 12.07 -6.34
CA SER A 56 11.68 11.18 -5.21
C SER A 56 12.34 9.81 -5.41
N HIS A 57 12.35 9.30 -6.64
CA HIS A 57 13.01 8.04 -6.97
C HIS A 57 14.53 8.10 -6.81
N GLN A 58 15.15 9.17 -7.32
CA GLN A 58 16.59 9.35 -7.21
C GLN A 58 17.01 9.53 -5.76
N LYS A 59 16.26 10.32 -4.98
CA LYS A 59 16.48 10.46 -3.54
C LYS A 59 16.36 9.12 -2.82
N PHE A 60 15.34 8.32 -3.12
CA PHE A 60 15.18 6.99 -2.52
C PHE A 60 16.39 6.08 -2.79
N LYS A 61 16.93 6.12 -4.02
CA LYS A 61 18.13 5.34 -4.39
C LYS A 61 19.38 5.76 -3.64
N GLU A 62 19.49 7.04 -3.31
CA GLU A 62 20.59 7.59 -2.52
C GLU A 62 20.45 7.20 -1.04
N ASP A 63 19.27 7.41 -0.46
CA ASP A 63 18.97 7.10 0.94
C ASP A 63 19.15 5.61 1.26
N TYR A 64 18.83 4.72 0.32
CA TYR A 64 18.92 3.26 0.48
C TYR A 64 20.05 2.61 -0.32
N LYS A 65 21.10 3.37 -0.66
CA LYS A 65 22.19 2.88 -1.53
C LYS A 65 22.86 1.61 -1.00
N GLY A 66 23.01 1.49 0.32
CA GLY A 66 23.66 0.34 0.97
C GLY A 66 22.85 -0.96 0.85
N GLU A 67 21.53 -0.84 0.84
CA GLU A 67 20.58 -1.95 0.73
C GLU A 67 20.31 -2.30 -0.73
N LEU A 68 20.33 -1.31 -1.64
CA LEU A 68 19.98 -1.50 -3.05
C LEU A 68 21.11 -2.07 -3.90
N PHE A 69 22.36 -1.70 -3.60
CA PHE A 69 23.51 -2.00 -4.46
C PHE A 69 24.50 -2.95 -3.80
N SER A 70 25.04 -3.88 -4.60
CA SER A 70 26.11 -4.77 -4.15
C SER A 70 27.37 -3.97 -3.81
N SER A 71 27.87 -4.15 -2.59
CA SER A 71 29.18 -3.65 -2.17
C SER A 71 30.35 -4.49 -2.69
N ARG A 72 30.06 -5.64 -3.34
CA ARG A 72 31.04 -6.59 -3.89
C ARG A 72 30.92 -6.69 -5.40
N LYS A 73 32.00 -7.13 -6.07
CA LYS A 73 31.97 -7.37 -7.52
C LYS A 73 31.08 -8.58 -7.86
N PRO A 74 30.30 -8.53 -8.96
CA PRO A 74 30.08 -7.35 -9.80
C PRO A 74 29.24 -6.30 -9.04
N TYR A 75 29.69 -5.04 -9.10
CA TYR A 75 28.93 -3.92 -8.56
C TYR A 75 27.63 -3.75 -9.37
N GLY A 76 26.55 -3.37 -8.71
CA GLY A 76 25.27 -3.14 -9.37
C GLY A 76 24.07 -3.34 -8.46
N LEU A 77 22.88 -3.11 -9.02
CA LEU A 77 21.61 -3.28 -8.35
C LEU A 77 21.40 -4.75 -7.98
N LEU A 78 21.02 -5.04 -6.73
CA LEU A 78 20.77 -6.42 -6.29
C LEU A 78 19.58 -7.03 -7.05
N ALA A 79 19.58 -8.35 -7.20
CA ALA A 79 18.59 -9.08 -8.00
C ALA A 79 17.13 -8.81 -7.56
N SER A 80 16.90 -8.61 -6.26
CA SER A 80 15.59 -8.21 -5.73
C SER A 80 15.11 -6.88 -6.33
N TYR A 81 15.98 -5.88 -6.48
CA TYR A 81 15.60 -4.58 -7.01
C TYR A 81 15.70 -4.50 -8.54
N GLN A 82 16.47 -5.37 -9.18
CA GLN A 82 16.35 -5.60 -10.63
C GLN A 82 14.95 -6.12 -11.02
N LEU A 83 14.31 -6.87 -10.14
CA LEU A 83 12.90 -7.24 -10.32
C LEU A 83 11.97 -6.03 -10.12
N ALA A 84 12.31 -5.07 -9.25
CA ALA A 84 11.54 -3.83 -9.11
C ALA A 84 11.57 -3.00 -10.40
N GLU A 85 12.71 -2.92 -11.08
CA GLU A 85 12.83 -2.28 -12.40
C GLU A 85 11.89 -2.94 -13.43
N LYS A 86 11.82 -4.28 -13.45
CA LYS A 86 10.88 -4.98 -14.34
C LYS A 86 9.42 -4.68 -14.01
N VAL A 87 9.09 -4.57 -12.72
CA VAL A 87 7.74 -4.20 -12.27
C VAL A 87 7.40 -2.78 -12.75
N ILE A 88 8.33 -1.84 -12.61
CA ILE A 88 8.20 -0.46 -13.12
C ILE A 88 7.97 -0.48 -14.62
N GLU A 89 8.81 -1.16 -15.40
CA GLU A 89 8.69 -1.22 -16.86
C GLU A 89 7.33 -1.78 -17.32
N VAL A 90 6.78 -2.76 -16.61
CA VAL A 90 5.46 -3.33 -16.91
C VAL A 90 4.35 -2.32 -16.65
N LEU A 91 4.44 -1.55 -15.57
CA LEU A 91 3.46 -0.51 -15.22
C LEU A 91 3.56 0.70 -16.17
N GLU A 92 4.77 1.16 -16.50
CA GLU A 92 5.00 2.27 -17.44
C GLU A 92 4.40 1.99 -18.83
N LYS A 93 4.41 0.74 -19.28
CA LYS A 93 3.82 0.33 -20.57
C LYS A 93 2.32 0.10 -20.51
N ASP A 94 1.73 0.03 -19.32
CA ASP A 94 0.31 -0.28 -19.17
C ASP A 94 -0.56 0.98 -19.29
N LYS A 95 -1.33 1.05 -20.39
CA LYS A 95 -2.16 2.23 -20.68
C LYS A 95 -3.23 2.47 -19.61
N LEU A 96 -3.82 1.42 -19.05
CA LEU A 96 -4.90 1.55 -18.09
C LEU A 96 -4.38 2.04 -16.73
N PHE A 97 -3.28 1.47 -16.25
CA PHE A 97 -2.53 1.95 -15.09
C PHE A 97 -2.17 3.42 -15.26
N ASN A 98 -1.56 3.80 -16.39
CA ASN A 98 -1.15 5.19 -16.59
C ASN A 98 -2.32 6.16 -16.55
N VAL A 99 -3.45 5.82 -17.17
CA VAL A 99 -4.67 6.65 -17.12
C VAL A 99 -5.23 6.72 -15.70
N LEU A 100 -5.26 5.61 -14.96
CA LEU A 100 -5.79 5.59 -13.59
C LEU A 100 -4.86 6.35 -12.64
N TYR A 101 -3.58 6.04 -12.68
CA TYR A 101 -2.58 6.58 -11.79
C TYR A 101 -2.31 8.04 -12.13
N HIS A 102 -1.89 8.38 -13.35
CA HIS A 102 -1.49 9.77 -13.69
C HIS A 102 -2.65 10.68 -14.13
N GLY A 103 -3.82 10.12 -14.45
CA GLY A 103 -4.96 10.88 -14.96
C GLY A 103 -4.81 11.25 -16.44
N ARG A 104 -5.76 12.03 -16.94
CA ARG A 104 -5.74 12.65 -18.28
C ARG A 104 -5.34 14.13 -18.18
N GLU A 105 -5.11 14.77 -19.33
CA GLU A 105 -4.64 16.17 -19.46
C GLU A 105 -5.37 17.20 -18.56
N ASN A 106 -6.65 17.00 -18.29
CA ASN A 106 -7.47 17.92 -17.47
C ASN A 106 -7.87 17.36 -16.10
N ASP A 107 -7.31 16.20 -15.71
CA ASP A 107 -7.59 15.62 -14.40
C ASP A 107 -6.68 16.28 -13.35
N LYS A 108 -7.26 16.69 -12.22
CA LYS A 108 -6.51 17.11 -11.04
C LYS A 108 -6.08 15.86 -10.28
N VAL A 109 -4.83 15.45 -10.50
CA VAL A 109 -4.21 14.31 -9.81
C VAL A 109 -3.13 14.80 -8.86
N VAL A 110 -3.13 14.26 -7.64
CA VAL A 110 -2.09 14.50 -6.63
C VAL A 110 -1.45 13.18 -6.24
N LYS A 111 -0.13 13.16 -6.09
CA LYS A 111 0.66 12.00 -5.68
C LYS A 111 1.05 12.11 -4.22
N GLU A 112 1.08 10.95 -3.55
CA GLU A 112 1.57 10.80 -2.17
C GLU A 112 0.92 11.81 -1.20
N GLU A 113 -0.37 12.14 -1.42
CA GLU A 113 -1.07 13.19 -0.68
C GLU A 113 -1.31 12.76 0.77
N ILE A 114 -0.91 13.64 1.70
CA ILE A 114 -1.19 13.45 3.12
C ILE A 114 -2.56 14.06 3.44
N ILE A 115 -3.44 13.22 3.99
CA ILE A 115 -4.80 13.59 4.38
C ILE A 115 -4.96 13.44 5.89
N PHE A 116 -5.84 14.24 6.46
CA PHE A 116 -6.03 14.32 7.91
C PHE A 116 -7.51 14.30 8.27
N GLY A 117 -7.78 13.93 9.51
CA GLY A 117 -9.11 13.92 10.08
C GLY A 117 -9.09 13.30 11.47
N GLU A 118 -10.27 12.98 11.98
CA GLU A 118 -10.44 12.40 13.30
C GLU A 118 -11.35 11.16 13.23
N ILE A 119 -10.93 10.06 13.84
CA ILE A 119 -11.75 8.84 13.94
C ILE A 119 -11.87 8.49 15.41
N ALA A 120 -13.11 8.45 15.90
CA ALA A 120 -13.43 8.16 17.31
C ALA A 120 -12.68 9.03 18.32
N GLY A 121 -12.55 10.35 18.05
CA GLY A 121 -11.84 11.27 18.94
C GLY A 121 -10.32 11.27 18.79
N VAL A 122 -9.76 10.45 17.89
CA VAL A 122 -8.32 10.31 17.70
C VAL A 122 -7.91 10.98 16.38
N PRO A 123 -6.92 11.89 16.38
CA PRO A 123 -6.36 12.43 15.14
C PRO A 123 -5.73 11.32 14.29
N PHE A 124 -6.10 11.28 13.02
CA PHE A 124 -5.57 10.34 12.04
C PHE A 124 -4.95 11.06 10.86
N LYS A 125 -3.90 10.43 10.31
CA LYS A 125 -3.36 10.78 8.99
C LYS A 125 -3.32 9.58 8.06
N GLY A 126 -3.60 9.86 6.79
CA GLY A 126 -3.42 8.95 5.66
C GLY A 126 -2.39 9.50 4.69
N LYS A 127 -1.84 8.62 3.86
CA LYS A 127 -0.96 9.00 2.76
C LYS A 127 -1.40 8.17 1.54
N ILE A 128 -1.99 8.83 0.56
CA ILE A 128 -2.55 8.18 -0.63
C ILE A 128 -1.53 8.26 -1.76
N ASP A 129 -1.21 7.13 -2.38
CA ASP A 129 -0.21 7.09 -3.45
C ASP A 129 -0.62 7.94 -4.66
N SER A 130 -1.90 7.88 -5.05
CA SER A 130 -2.46 8.75 -6.08
C SER A 130 -3.94 9.02 -5.89
N ILE A 131 -4.37 10.28 -6.00
CA ILE A 131 -5.78 10.67 -5.92
C ILE A 131 -6.17 11.54 -7.10
N ASN A 132 -7.28 11.19 -7.75
CA ASN A 132 -7.87 11.96 -8.85
C ASN A 132 -9.13 12.68 -8.36
N TYR A 133 -8.98 13.97 -8.07
CA TYR A 133 -10.08 14.82 -7.60
C TYR A 133 -11.12 15.08 -8.68
N SER A 134 -10.72 15.16 -9.95
CA SER A 134 -11.65 15.41 -11.06
C SER A 134 -12.60 14.24 -11.30
N ARG A 135 -12.18 13.02 -10.97
CA ARG A 135 -12.94 11.78 -11.26
C ARG A 135 -13.42 11.04 -10.02
N GLY A 136 -13.06 11.49 -8.82
CA GLY A 136 -13.55 10.93 -7.56
C GLY A 136 -13.07 9.50 -7.29
N TYR A 137 -11.78 9.21 -7.51
CA TYR A 137 -11.18 7.95 -7.09
C TYR A 137 -9.76 8.15 -6.53
N MET A 138 -9.33 7.18 -5.73
CA MET A 138 -7.96 7.06 -5.23
C MET A 138 -7.39 5.71 -5.60
N VAL A 139 -6.07 5.66 -5.79
CA VAL A 139 -5.33 4.48 -6.18
C VAL A 139 -4.23 4.23 -5.16
N ASP A 140 -4.19 3.01 -4.66
CA ASP A 140 -3.18 2.50 -3.76
C ASP A 140 -2.42 1.37 -4.50
N LEU A 141 -1.13 1.58 -4.76
CA LEU A 141 -0.27 0.66 -5.50
C LEU A 141 0.27 -0.40 -4.53
N LYS A 142 0.18 -1.67 -4.91
CA LYS A 142 0.61 -2.79 -4.06
C LYS A 142 1.43 -3.80 -4.83
N THR A 143 2.70 -3.94 -4.42
CA THR A 143 3.57 -5.01 -4.91
C THR A 143 3.37 -6.28 -4.08
N MET A 144 3.02 -7.39 -4.72
CA MET A 144 2.73 -8.66 -4.05
C MET A 144 3.50 -9.81 -4.65
N LYS A 145 3.63 -10.93 -3.93
CA LYS A 145 4.38 -12.10 -4.44
C LYS A 145 3.77 -12.66 -5.72
N SER A 146 2.45 -12.83 -5.72
CA SER A 146 1.64 -13.28 -6.86
C SER A 146 0.25 -12.66 -6.72
N ILE A 147 -0.47 -12.60 -7.83
CA ILE A 147 -1.87 -12.14 -7.87
C ILE A 147 -2.80 -13.36 -7.96
N GLN A 148 -2.54 -14.26 -8.91
CA GLN A 148 -3.48 -15.32 -9.30
C GLN A 148 -3.32 -16.64 -8.53
N ASN A 149 -2.15 -16.90 -7.93
CA ASN A 149 -1.90 -18.17 -7.24
C ASN A 149 -2.94 -18.42 -6.14
N LEU A 150 -3.52 -19.63 -6.12
CA LEU A 150 -4.49 -20.01 -5.10
C LEU A 150 -3.79 -20.33 -3.78
N GLU A 151 -4.10 -19.56 -2.75
CA GLU A 151 -3.56 -19.69 -1.38
C GLU A 151 -4.67 -20.04 -0.40
N TRP A 152 -4.35 -20.83 0.62
CA TRP A 152 -5.30 -21.10 1.71
C TRP A 152 -5.49 -19.84 2.55
N ASN A 153 -6.74 -19.43 2.74
CA ASN A 153 -7.09 -18.36 3.67
C ASN A 153 -7.75 -18.95 4.91
N GLU A 154 -7.14 -18.71 6.08
CA GLU A 154 -7.63 -19.27 7.35
C GLU A 154 -9.00 -18.73 7.77
N GLY A 155 -9.24 -17.43 7.56
CA GLY A 155 -10.51 -16.79 7.95
C GLY A 155 -11.71 -17.28 7.13
N LEU A 156 -11.49 -17.56 5.85
CA LEU A 156 -12.50 -18.04 4.92
C LEU A 156 -12.55 -19.56 4.79
N ARG A 157 -11.54 -20.26 5.34
CA ARG A 157 -11.39 -21.72 5.28
C ARG A 157 -11.51 -22.27 3.85
N THR A 158 -10.95 -21.55 2.89
CA THR A 158 -10.96 -21.94 1.48
C THR A 158 -9.74 -21.39 0.75
N LYS A 159 -9.48 -21.91 -0.46
CA LYS A 159 -8.45 -21.35 -1.34
C LYS A 159 -8.98 -20.14 -2.10
N VAL A 160 -8.22 -19.04 -2.07
CA VAL A 160 -8.53 -17.80 -2.78
C VAL A 160 -7.30 -17.32 -3.55
N PRO A 161 -7.44 -16.47 -4.58
CA PRO A 161 -6.29 -15.85 -5.23
C PRO A 161 -5.41 -15.08 -4.25
N ALA A 162 -4.09 -15.09 -4.46
CA ALA A 162 -3.11 -14.46 -3.59
C ALA A 162 -3.35 -12.95 -3.40
N CYS A 163 -3.87 -12.24 -4.42
CA CYS A 163 -4.25 -10.84 -4.29
C CYS A 163 -5.35 -10.64 -3.24
N VAL A 164 -6.39 -11.48 -3.26
CA VAL A 164 -7.48 -11.48 -2.26
C VAL A 164 -6.93 -11.80 -0.88
N ASN A 165 -6.07 -12.82 -0.79
CA ASN A 165 -5.46 -13.22 0.47
C ASN A 165 -4.66 -12.07 1.08
N ASN A 166 -3.87 -11.34 0.28
CA ASN A 166 -3.11 -10.17 0.73
C ASN A 166 -4.01 -9.02 1.19
N ILE A 167 -5.08 -8.70 0.46
CA ILE A 167 -6.03 -7.64 0.83
C ILE A 167 -6.64 -7.90 2.21
N LEU A 168 -6.96 -9.17 2.51
CA LEU A 168 -7.53 -9.57 3.79
C LEU A 168 -6.47 -9.63 4.89
N ALA A 169 -5.36 -10.35 4.65
CA ALA A 169 -4.31 -10.57 5.64
C ALA A 169 -3.62 -9.27 6.08
N TYR A 170 -3.31 -8.38 5.13
CA TYR A 170 -2.70 -7.08 5.42
C TYR A 170 -3.73 -5.98 5.70
N LYS A 171 -5.02 -6.31 5.74
CA LYS A 171 -6.12 -5.40 6.05
C LYS A 171 -6.09 -4.14 5.16
N TYR A 172 -5.92 -4.29 3.84
CA TYR A 172 -5.92 -3.15 2.92
C TYR A 172 -7.29 -2.51 2.81
N HIS A 173 -8.36 -3.29 2.92
CA HIS A 173 -9.73 -2.78 3.04
C HIS A 173 -9.89 -1.76 4.19
N MET A 174 -9.31 -2.03 5.36
CA MET A 174 -9.31 -1.09 6.50
C MET A 174 -8.54 0.19 6.20
N GLN A 175 -7.44 0.10 5.44
CA GLN A 175 -6.67 1.27 5.02
C GLN A 175 -7.48 2.18 4.12
N LEU A 176 -8.11 1.61 3.10
CA LEU A 176 -8.91 2.35 2.14
C LEU A 176 -10.17 2.95 2.79
N GLY A 177 -10.82 2.22 3.70
CA GLY A 177 -11.95 2.74 4.47
C GLY A 177 -11.57 3.94 5.34
N VAL A 178 -10.42 3.90 6.01
CA VAL A 178 -9.90 5.06 6.75
C VAL A 178 -9.66 6.23 5.79
N TYR A 179 -9.02 6.01 4.64
CA TYR A 179 -8.76 7.09 3.68
C TYR A 179 -10.05 7.72 3.15
N GLN A 180 -11.08 6.92 2.84
CA GLN A 180 -12.39 7.44 2.45
C GLN A 180 -13.00 8.33 3.55
N GLU A 181 -12.92 7.91 4.81
CA GLU A 181 -13.45 8.69 5.93
C GLU A 181 -12.70 10.01 6.12
N LEU A 182 -11.37 10.01 6.08
CA LEU A 182 -10.56 11.23 6.18
C LEU A 182 -10.87 12.20 5.02
N LEU A 183 -10.96 11.69 3.78
CA LEU A 183 -11.34 12.50 2.61
C LEU A 183 -12.77 13.06 2.72
N ARG A 184 -13.70 12.30 3.29
CA ARG A 184 -15.08 12.76 3.54
C ARG A 184 -15.07 13.96 4.49
N GLN A 185 -14.25 13.93 5.54
CA GLN A 185 -14.12 15.05 6.48
C GLN A 185 -13.47 16.29 5.84
N MET A 186 -12.54 16.10 4.90
CA MET A 186 -11.88 17.20 4.20
C MET A 186 -12.77 17.93 3.18
N GLY A 187 -13.88 17.35 2.73
CA GLY A 187 -14.75 18.06 1.78
C GLY A 187 -16.01 17.34 1.27
N ASN A 188 -16.61 16.43 2.04
CA ASN A 188 -17.79 15.63 1.68
C ASN A 188 -17.67 14.86 0.36
N TYR A 189 -16.45 14.49 -0.01
CA TYR A 189 -16.20 13.70 -1.21
C TYR A 189 -16.44 12.22 -0.96
N THR A 190 -17.03 11.53 -1.93
CA THR A 190 -17.00 10.05 -1.98
C THR A 190 -16.00 9.64 -3.05
N PHE A 191 -14.89 9.07 -2.62
CA PHE A 191 -13.85 8.55 -3.52
C PHE A 191 -13.98 7.04 -3.67
N LYS A 192 -13.88 6.54 -4.90
CA LYS A 192 -13.75 5.11 -5.17
C LYS A 192 -12.34 4.62 -4.80
N PRO A 193 -12.21 3.60 -3.94
CA PRO A 193 -10.93 3.04 -3.54
C PRO A 193 -10.47 1.96 -4.51
N LEU A 194 -9.36 2.19 -5.21
CA LEU A 194 -8.76 1.23 -6.12
C LEU A 194 -7.42 0.73 -5.57
N ILE A 195 -7.19 -0.57 -5.65
CA ILE A 195 -5.86 -1.16 -5.52
C ILE A 195 -5.35 -1.48 -6.92
N VAL A 196 -4.15 -1.01 -7.25
CA VAL A 196 -3.38 -1.57 -8.36
C VAL A 196 -2.44 -2.61 -7.76
N ALA A 197 -2.76 -3.89 -7.99
CA ALA A 197 -1.90 -5.01 -7.63
C ALA A 197 -0.89 -5.25 -8.75
N VAL A 198 0.38 -5.45 -8.40
CA VAL A 198 1.42 -5.90 -9.33
C VAL A 198 2.26 -7.02 -8.71
N SER A 199 2.50 -8.10 -9.46
CA SER A 199 3.18 -9.28 -8.94
C SER A 199 4.70 -9.19 -9.05
N LYS A 200 5.39 -9.85 -8.10
CA LYS A 200 6.84 -10.02 -8.03
C LYS A 200 7.26 -11.35 -8.67
N GLU A 201 6.60 -11.69 -9.78
CA GLU A 201 6.89 -12.90 -10.56
C GLU A 201 7.93 -12.57 -11.65
N LYS A 202 8.54 -13.61 -12.24
CA LYS A 202 9.52 -13.42 -13.31
C LYS A 202 8.97 -12.59 -14.48
N GLN A 203 7.68 -12.75 -14.76
CA GLN A 203 6.88 -11.86 -15.60
C GLN A 203 5.81 -11.24 -14.71
N PRO A 204 5.94 -9.95 -14.33
CA PRO A 204 4.97 -9.29 -13.48
C PRO A 204 3.57 -9.28 -14.12
N ASP A 205 2.60 -9.78 -13.38
CA ASP A 205 1.16 -9.63 -13.66
C ASP A 205 0.62 -8.40 -12.93
N LYS A 206 -0.54 -7.90 -13.36
CA LYS A 206 -1.18 -6.71 -12.79
C LYS A 206 -2.70 -6.81 -12.82
N GLU A 207 -3.32 -6.31 -11.76
CA GLU A 207 -4.77 -6.31 -11.62
C GLU A 207 -5.24 -5.03 -10.93
N ILE A 208 -6.36 -4.48 -11.37
CA ILE A 208 -7.01 -3.34 -10.73
C ILE A 208 -8.23 -3.87 -9.99
N ILE A 209 -8.27 -3.61 -8.68
CA ILE A 209 -9.28 -4.13 -7.78
C ILE A 209 -9.98 -2.96 -7.12
N GLU A 210 -11.28 -2.81 -7.36
CA GLU A 210 -12.12 -1.91 -6.58
C GLU A 210 -12.51 -2.61 -5.27
N VAL A 211 -12.11 -2.02 -4.13
CA VAL A 211 -12.37 -2.60 -2.81
C VAL A 211 -13.62 -1.97 -2.22
N THR A 212 -14.78 -2.55 -2.51
CA THR A 212 -16.07 -2.05 -2.03
C THR A 212 -16.46 -2.63 -0.66
N GLU A 213 -17.43 -2.02 0.03
CA GLU A 213 -18.06 -2.64 1.21
C GLU A 213 -18.65 -4.03 0.91
N THR A 214 -19.11 -4.25 -0.33
CA THR A 214 -19.62 -5.56 -0.79
C THR A 214 -18.56 -6.66 -0.76
N TRP A 215 -17.28 -6.36 -0.98
CA TRP A 215 -16.18 -7.34 -0.84
C TRP A 215 -16.14 -7.95 0.57
N LEU A 216 -16.45 -7.18 1.62
CA LEU A 216 -16.51 -7.70 2.99
C LEU A 216 -17.74 -8.60 3.19
N SER A 217 -18.85 -8.30 2.52
CA SER A 217 -20.11 -9.03 2.67
C SER A 217 -20.19 -10.32 1.83
N GLU A 218 -19.70 -10.34 0.58
CA GLU A 218 -19.83 -11.49 -0.32
C GLU A 218 -18.88 -12.63 0.03
N THR A 219 -17.68 -12.29 0.50
CA THR A 219 -16.72 -13.24 1.06
C THR A 219 -17.27 -13.91 2.33
N THR A 220 -18.16 -13.22 3.05
CA THR A 220 -18.88 -13.75 4.23
C THR A 220 -20.13 -14.56 3.84
N LYS A 221 -20.85 -14.18 2.76
CA LYS A 221 -22.09 -14.83 2.31
C LYS A 221 -21.90 -16.18 1.62
N ARG A 222 -20.74 -16.45 1.00
CA ARG A 222 -20.43 -17.79 0.47
C ARG A 222 -20.28 -18.85 1.58
N ASN A 223 -20.14 -18.43 2.85
CA ASN A 223 -20.00 -19.31 4.01
C ASN A 223 -21.33 -19.71 4.67
N HIS A 224 -22.49 -19.50 4.04
CA HIS A 224 -23.79 -20.00 4.53
C HIS A 224 -24.45 -21.01 3.58
N LYS A 225 -23.72 -21.47 2.56
CA LYS A 225 -24.14 -22.56 1.66
C LYS A 225 -23.00 -23.56 1.50
N SER A 226 -22.71 -24.29 2.57
CA SER A 226 -21.99 -25.56 2.54
C SER A 226 -22.37 -26.38 3.76
#